data_AF-A0A7S2SMY8-F1
#
_entry.id   AF-A0A7S2SMY8-F1
#
_cell.length_a   1.000
_cell.length_b   1.000
_cell.length_c   1.000
_cell.angle_alpha   90.00
_cell.angle_beta   90.00
_cell.angle_gamma   90.00
#
_symmetry.space_group_name_H-M   'P 1'
#
loop_
_entity.id
_entity.type
_entity.pdbx_description
1 polymer ?
#
loop_
_entity_poly.entity_id
_entity_poly.type
_entity_poly.pdbx_seq_one_letter_code
_entity_poly.pdbx_strand_id
1 'polypeptide(L)'
;MAALVSYKEHNSKLAHAAKTEVDVVDRRRRQQMAFMEAEEEMRLAIEHSEAAARQQARMNDQNQLLAAELERRRVLQERKEREIQRICEESEELKELERRLKVAYMNKERAAQHEERQQLERMERELEQAIEDQMEHDRQAMIAAEMDKEKYRKVIGEEQRAVLQIQIEEREELIRQAKLEAEKDKQMVEAIVQKIEAEDRKEIEIRERRKEETRQLIRAYEVQHKQEMAEKKIAEKAAEDEIRRHMEAIAKRSEGVQKAKEEKEAHAAMMFKKIAEEAEQKQREADELQRLRDMLWEEEMEAARKRDTEQRKAKREAMKVEMAMANKHMLEAKAKAEEIDMAAEAKLVNMMMAKFAEDEAKEKQEEADRAAARQKYKLEISAQRLQRSEMYEKEKATELEAIETQKQEEEYRKFVVAEARRRLLEEHAGRLSGFLPKGAIRNQEELKILHENS
;
A
#
# COMPACT_ATOMS: atom_id res chain seq x y z
N MET A 1 -82.80 -61.12 85.16
CA MET A 1 -81.49 -60.97 84.49
C MET A 1 -81.55 -60.11 83.23
N ALA A 2 -82.44 -60.39 82.26
CA ALA A 2 -82.48 -59.71 80.95
C ALA A 2 -82.34 -58.16 80.96
N ALA A 3 -83.07 -57.46 81.83
CA ALA A 3 -82.98 -56.00 81.95
C ALA A 3 -81.56 -55.48 82.25
N LEU A 4 -80.77 -56.23 83.02
CA LEU A 4 -79.38 -55.89 83.38
C LEU A 4 -78.41 -56.10 82.20
N VAL A 5 -78.73 -57.04 81.29
CA VAL A 5 -77.98 -57.24 80.03
C VAL A 5 -78.31 -56.12 79.06
N SER A 6 -79.60 -55.83 78.84
CA SER A 6 -80.07 -54.72 78.01
C SER A 6 -79.50 -53.36 78.48
N TYR A 7 -79.48 -53.11 79.79
CA TYR A 7 -78.85 -51.91 80.35
C TYR A 7 -77.34 -51.85 80.09
N LYS A 8 -76.61 -52.97 80.23
CA LYS A 8 -75.17 -53.03 79.89
C LYS A 8 -74.93 -52.80 78.39
N GLU A 9 -75.75 -53.36 77.51
CA GLU A 9 -75.66 -53.14 76.07
C GLU A 9 -75.95 -51.68 75.70
N HIS A 10 -76.99 -51.08 76.30
CA HIS A 10 -77.34 -49.69 76.03
C HIS A 10 -76.26 -48.73 76.54
N ASN A 11 -75.72 -48.97 77.74
CA ASN A 11 -74.60 -48.21 78.28
C ASN A 11 -73.30 -48.41 77.45
N SER A 12 -73.05 -49.63 76.95
CA SER A 12 -71.95 -49.88 76.00
C SER A 12 -72.13 -49.12 74.69
N LYS A 13 -73.35 -49.10 74.13
CA LYS A 13 -73.70 -48.32 72.92
C LYS A 13 -73.55 -46.81 73.16
N LEU A 14 -73.96 -46.30 74.32
CA LEU A 14 -73.77 -44.90 74.72
C LEU A 14 -72.28 -44.54 74.91
N ALA A 15 -71.49 -45.42 75.53
CA ALA A 15 -70.04 -45.24 75.69
C ALA A 15 -69.30 -45.32 74.34
N HIS A 16 -69.80 -46.10 73.37
CA HIS A 16 -69.29 -46.10 72.00
C HIS A 16 -69.68 -44.81 71.26
N ALA A 17 -70.93 -44.36 71.39
CA ALA A 17 -71.41 -43.11 70.80
C ALA A 17 -70.59 -41.91 71.30
N ALA A 18 -70.43 -41.77 72.63
CA ALA A 18 -69.60 -40.71 73.23
C ALA A 18 -68.13 -40.76 72.77
N LYS A 19 -67.56 -41.96 72.60
CA LYS A 19 -66.21 -42.10 72.00
C LYS A 19 -66.20 -41.65 70.54
N THR A 20 -67.18 -42.04 69.73
CA THR A 20 -67.25 -41.59 68.33
C THR A 20 -67.51 -40.09 68.20
N GLU A 21 -68.23 -39.46 69.13
CA GLU A 21 -68.40 -38.00 69.16
C GLU A 21 -67.08 -37.30 69.50
N VAL A 22 -66.32 -37.79 70.49
CA VAL A 22 -64.96 -37.30 70.79
C VAL A 22 -64.03 -37.50 69.60
N ASP A 23 -64.01 -38.69 68.98
CA ASP A 23 -63.21 -38.98 67.79
C ASP A 23 -63.61 -38.09 66.60
N VAL A 24 -64.88 -37.74 66.43
CA VAL A 24 -65.36 -36.83 65.37
C VAL A 24 -64.95 -35.39 65.67
N VAL A 25 -65.00 -34.93 66.92
CA VAL A 25 -64.49 -33.61 67.33
C VAL A 25 -62.98 -33.52 67.13
N ASP A 26 -62.21 -34.55 67.52
CA ASP A 26 -60.76 -34.57 67.33
C ASP A 26 -60.36 -34.73 65.86
N ARG A 27 -61.10 -35.50 65.05
CA ARG A 27 -60.91 -35.53 63.59
C ARG A 27 -61.20 -34.16 62.96
N ARG A 28 -62.30 -33.49 63.36
CA ARG A 28 -62.62 -32.14 62.89
C ARG A 28 -61.54 -31.14 63.29
N ARG A 29 -61.04 -31.20 64.53
CA ARG A 29 -59.92 -30.36 65.00
C ARG A 29 -58.65 -30.63 64.20
N ARG A 30 -58.29 -31.90 63.94
CA ARG A 30 -57.12 -32.24 63.11
C ARG A 30 -57.28 -31.80 61.65
N GLN A 31 -58.48 -31.91 61.08
CA GLN A 31 -58.79 -31.39 59.74
C GLN A 31 -58.70 -29.86 59.68
N GLN A 32 -59.15 -29.17 60.73
CA GLN A 32 -59.01 -27.71 60.84
C GLN A 32 -57.55 -27.29 61.00
N MET A 33 -56.76 -27.96 61.85
CA MET A 33 -55.33 -27.72 61.98
C MET A 33 -54.60 -27.96 60.65
N ALA A 34 -54.81 -29.11 60.01
CA ALA A 34 -54.19 -29.43 58.72
C ALA A 34 -54.62 -28.48 57.58
N PHE A 35 -55.83 -27.90 57.67
CA PHE A 35 -56.28 -26.87 56.73
C PHE A 35 -55.55 -25.53 56.97
N MET A 36 -55.44 -25.08 58.23
CA MET A 36 -54.67 -23.88 58.59
C MET A 36 -53.17 -24.04 58.25
N GLU A 37 -52.61 -25.23 58.50
CA GLU A 37 -51.23 -25.59 58.17
C GLU A 37 -51.01 -25.54 56.64
N ALA A 38 -51.94 -26.09 55.84
CA ALA A 38 -51.87 -26.01 54.38
C ALA A 38 -52.09 -24.58 53.83
N GLU A 39 -52.92 -23.75 54.46
CA GLU A 39 -53.07 -22.33 54.08
C GLU A 39 -51.79 -21.52 54.38
N GLU A 40 -51.15 -21.73 55.54
CA GLU A 40 -49.86 -21.09 55.85
C GLU A 40 -48.70 -21.65 55.01
N GLU A 41 -48.66 -22.95 54.71
CA GLU A 41 -47.69 -23.51 53.74
C GLU A 41 -47.85 -22.91 52.34
N MET A 42 -49.10 -22.83 51.84
CA MET A 42 -49.39 -22.21 50.55
C MET A 42 -49.00 -20.73 50.53
N ARG A 43 -49.29 -20.01 51.62
CA ARG A 43 -48.90 -18.61 51.79
C ARG A 43 -47.38 -18.43 51.80
N LEU A 44 -46.65 -19.22 52.58
CA LEU A 44 -45.18 -19.19 52.63
C LEU A 44 -44.56 -19.53 51.27
N ALA A 45 -45.16 -20.47 50.52
CA ALA A 45 -44.74 -20.77 49.15
C ALA A 45 -44.95 -19.58 48.20
N ILE A 46 -46.08 -18.85 48.32
CA ILE A 46 -46.34 -17.61 47.57
C ILE A 46 -45.32 -16.53 47.96
N GLU A 47 -45.15 -16.23 49.24
CA GLU A 47 -44.22 -15.21 49.74
C GLU A 47 -42.76 -15.52 49.32
N HIS A 48 -42.34 -16.80 49.34
CA HIS A 48 -41.04 -17.23 48.83
C HIS A 48 -40.94 -17.11 47.30
N SER A 49 -41.99 -17.44 46.55
CA SER A 49 -42.02 -17.29 45.09
C SER A 49 -41.92 -15.81 44.67
N GLU A 50 -42.57 -14.90 45.40
CA GLU A 50 -42.43 -13.46 45.20
C GLU A 50 -41.05 -12.95 45.57
N ALA A 51 -40.47 -13.41 46.69
CA ALA A 51 -39.11 -13.05 47.08
C ALA A 51 -38.09 -13.48 46.00
N ALA A 52 -38.22 -14.71 45.48
CA ALA A 52 -37.40 -15.23 44.40
C ALA A 52 -37.61 -14.45 43.08
N ALA A 53 -38.86 -14.13 42.71
CA ALA A 53 -39.15 -13.32 41.52
C ALA A 53 -38.57 -11.89 41.63
N ARG A 54 -38.70 -11.24 42.79
CA ARG A 54 -38.10 -9.92 43.07
C ARG A 54 -36.57 -9.97 43.08
N GLN A 55 -35.96 -11.08 43.51
CA GLN A 55 -34.51 -11.29 43.39
C GLN A 55 -34.09 -11.50 41.93
N GLN A 56 -34.79 -12.35 41.18
CA GLN A 56 -34.49 -12.60 39.77
C GLN A 56 -34.67 -11.35 38.91
N ALA A 57 -35.69 -10.51 39.18
CA ALA A 57 -35.85 -9.21 38.54
C ALA A 57 -34.60 -8.33 38.75
N ARG A 58 -34.19 -8.10 40.01
CA ARG A 58 -32.98 -7.30 40.31
C ARG A 58 -31.71 -7.87 39.69
N MET A 59 -31.56 -9.20 39.63
CA MET A 59 -30.44 -9.84 38.93
C MET A 59 -30.51 -9.61 37.41
N ASN A 60 -31.69 -9.69 36.81
CA ASN A 60 -31.90 -9.41 35.40
C ASN A 60 -31.61 -7.93 35.07
N ASP A 61 -32.07 -6.99 35.91
CA ASP A 61 -31.82 -5.55 35.73
C ASP A 61 -30.32 -5.23 35.81
N GLN A 62 -29.60 -5.81 36.79
CA GLN A 62 -28.15 -5.67 36.91
C GLN A 62 -27.41 -6.30 35.72
N ASN A 63 -27.85 -7.48 35.25
CA ASN A 63 -27.28 -8.14 34.08
C ASN A 63 -27.54 -7.34 32.78
N GLN A 64 -28.71 -6.69 32.64
CA GLN A 64 -29.01 -5.81 31.51
C GLN A 64 -28.14 -4.55 31.51
N LEU A 65 -27.97 -3.91 32.68
CA LEU A 65 -27.08 -2.76 32.83
C LEU A 65 -25.63 -3.13 32.50
N LEU A 66 -25.14 -4.27 33.01
CA LEU A 66 -23.80 -4.77 32.73
C LEU A 66 -23.62 -5.14 31.25
N ALA A 67 -24.60 -5.81 30.64
CA ALA A 67 -24.57 -6.15 29.22
C ALA A 67 -24.54 -4.88 28.34
N ALA A 68 -25.36 -3.88 28.64
CA ALA A 68 -25.36 -2.60 27.94
C ALA A 68 -24.05 -1.81 28.14
N GLU A 69 -23.39 -1.91 29.31
CA GLU A 69 -22.08 -1.31 29.50
C GLU A 69 -20.97 -2.05 28.72
N LEU A 70 -20.98 -3.38 28.73
CA LEU A 70 -20.06 -4.20 27.95
C LEU A 70 -20.23 -3.97 26.44
N GLU A 71 -21.47 -3.85 25.95
CA GLU A 71 -21.76 -3.51 24.55
C GLU A 71 -21.25 -2.09 24.22
N ARG A 72 -21.48 -1.10 25.07
CA ARG A 72 -20.92 0.26 24.89
C ARG A 72 -19.39 0.25 24.85
N ARG A 73 -18.74 -0.46 25.78
CA ARG A 73 -17.27 -0.62 25.79
C ARG A 73 -16.77 -1.26 24.50
N ARG A 74 -17.42 -2.35 24.05
CA ARG A 74 -17.11 -3.03 22.79
C ARG A 74 -17.30 -2.13 21.57
N VAL A 75 -18.41 -1.40 21.46
CA VAL A 75 -18.67 -0.47 20.34
C VAL A 75 -17.65 0.67 20.33
N LEU A 76 -17.18 1.14 21.49
CA LEU A 76 -16.10 2.11 21.59
C LEU A 76 -14.74 1.53 21.19
N GLN A 77 -14.45 0.26 21.52
CA GLN A 77 -13.26 -0.45 21.06
C GLN A 77 -13.30 -0.65 19.54
N GLU A 78 -14.37 -1.21 18.98
CA GLU A 78 -14.53 -1.39 17.53
C GLU A 78 -14.48 -0.06 16.75
N ARG A 79 -14.93 1.06 17.34
CA ARG A 79 -14.76 2.39 16.75
C ARG A 79 -13.29 2.81 16.72
N LYS A 80 -12.58 2.72 17.85
CA LYS A 80 -11.15 3.04 17.94
C LYS A 80 -10.29 2.17 17.04
N GLU A 81 -10.61 0.88 16.93
CA GLU A 81 -9.92 -0.05 16.03
C GLU A 81 -10.12 0.33 14.56
N ARG A 82 -11.35 0.67 14.14
CA ARG A 82 -11.65 1.16 12.77
C ARG A 82 -11.02 2.54 12.50
N GLU A 83 -10.93 3.39 13.51
CA GLU A 83 -10.27 4.70 13.45
C GLU A 83 -8.74 4.55 13.29
N ILE A 84 -8.12 3.67 14.08
CA ILE A 84 -6.70 3.29 13.93
C ILE A 84 -6.45 2.65 12.56
N GLN A 85 -7.31 1.72 12.11
CA GLN A 85 -7.23 1.12 10.78
C GLN A 85 -7.29 2.20 9.69
N ARG A 86 -8.26 3.13 9.75
CA ARG A 86 -8.35 4.27 8.83
C ARG A 86 -7.08 5.13 8.87
N ILE A 87 -6.59 5.51 10.05
CA ILE A 87 -5.36 6.32 10.18
C ILE A 87 -4.18 5.61 9.53
N CYS A 88 -4.07 4.29 9.70
CA CYS A 88 -3.03 3.48 9.08
C CYS A 88 -3.19 3.37 7.55
N GLU A 89 -4.41 3.10 7.08
CA GLU A 89 -4.76 3.03 5.65
C GLU A 89 -4.69 4.38 4.93
N GLU A 90 -4.83 5.50 5.62
CA GLU A 90 -4.66 6.85 5.06
C GLU A 90 -3.19 7.29 5.08
N SER A 91 -2.37 6.79 6.01
CA SER A 91 -0.96 7.17 6.16
C SER A 91 -0.10 6.76 4.95
N GLU A 92 0.44 7.75 4.25
CA GLU A 92 1.41 7.55 3.16
C GLU A 92 2.72 6.93 3.67
N GLU A 93 3.13 7.25 4.89
CA GLU A 93 4.39 6.77 5.47
C GLU A 93 4.40 5.26 5.71
N LEU A 94 3.25 4.70 6.11
CA LEU A 94 3.09 3.25 6.29
C LEU A 94 3.02 2.54 4.94
N LYS A 95 2.30 3.11 3.95
CA LYS A 95 2.29 2.60 2.57
C LYS A 95 3.68 2.59 1.94
N GLU A 96 4.48 3.62 2.19
CA GLU A 96 5.87 3.66 1.76
C GLU A 96 6.73 2.60 2.46
N LEU A 97 6.59 2.44 3.78
CA LEU A 97 7.33 1.43 4.52
C LEU A 97 6.95 0.01 4.07
N GLU A 98 5.66 -0.29 3.89
CA GLU A 98 5.18 -1.53 3.28
C GLU A 98 5.78 -1.78 1.91
N ARG A 99 5.80 -0.77 1.01
CA ARG A 99 6.40 -0.90 -0.32
C ARG A 99 7.89 -1.22 -0.23
N ARG A 100 8.62 -0.56 0.67
CA ARG A 100 10.04 -0.84 0.96
C ARG A 100 10.24 -2.26 1.48
N LEU A 101 9.42 -2.72 2.42
CA LEU A 101 9.46 -4.08 2.97
C LEU A 101 9.09 -5.16 1.93
N LYS A 102 8.11 -4.88 1.05
CA LYS A 102 7.77 -5.76 -0.09
C LYS A 102 8.93 -5.89 -1.08
N VAL A 103 9.64 -4.79 -1.39
CA VAL A 103 10.89 -4.83 -2.16
C VAL A 103 12.00 -5.60 -1.43
N ALA A 104 12.09 -5.51 -0.10
CA ALA A 104 13.03 -6.29 0.71
C ALA A 104 12.79 -7.80 0.58
N TYR A 105 11.53 -8.24 0.65
CA TYR A 105 11.16 -9.64 0.42
C TYR A 105 11.53 -10.10 -0.99
N MET A 106 11.21 -9.33 -2.03
CA MET A 106 11.60 -9.66 -3.40
C MET A 106 13.12 -9.74 -3.58
N ASN A 107 13.90 -8.91 -2.86
CA ASN A 107 15.36 -8.98 -2.92
C ASN A 107 15.94 -10.18 -2.16
N LYS A 108 15.33 -10.58 -1.03
CA LYS A 108 15.67 -11.82 -0.33
C LYS A 108 15.34 -13.06 -1.17
N GLU A 109 14.18 -13.07 -1.81
CA GLU A 109 13.76 -14.15 -2.72
C GLU A 109 14.69 -14.26 -3.93
N ARG A 110 15.04 -13.13 -4.56
CA ARG A 110 16.03 -13.09 -5.65
C ARG A 110 17.42 -13.57 -5.24
N ALA A 111 17.85 -13.28 -4.00
CA ALA A 111 19.12 -13.79 -3.49
C ALA A 111 19.08 -15.32 -3.34
N ALA A 112 18.01 -15.87 -2.75
CA ALA A 112 17.80 -17.31 -2.65
C ALA A 112 17.75 -17.97 -4.05
N GLN A 113 16.97 -17.44 -4.99
CA GLN A 113 16.91 -17.93 -6.38
C GLN A 113 18.28 -17.88 -7.09
N HIS A 114 19.13 -16.89 -6.77
CA HIS A 114 20.47 -16.77 -7.33
C HIS A 114 21.45 -17.76 -6.69
N GLU A 115 21.31 -18.06 -5.39
CA GLU A 115 22.05 -19.11 -4.69
C GLU A 115 21.63 -20.51 -5.16
N GLU A 116 20.34 -20.78 -5.28
CA GLU A 116 19.79 -22.01 -5.87
C GLU A 116 20.28 -22.20 -7.31
N ARG A 117 20.22 -21.16 -8.15
CA ARG A 117 20.76 -21.21 -9.51
C ARG A 117 22.26 -21.48 -9.53
N GLN A 118 23.04 -20.87 -8.63
CA GLN A 118 24.47 -21.17 -8.52
C GLN A 118 24.75 -22.60 -8.06
N GLN A 119 23.89 -23.19 -7.23
CA GLN A 119 24.02 -24.60 -6.84
C GLN A 119 23.71 -25.51 -8.03
N LEU A 120 22.61 -25.26 -8.75
CA LEU A 120 22.27 -26.00 -9.98
C LEU A 120 23.37 -25.89 -11.04
N GLU A 121 23.87 -24.68 -11.33
CA GLU A 121 24.94 -24.44 -12.31
C GLU A 121 26.28 -25.09 -11.90
N ARG A 122 26.52 -25.36 -10.60
CA ARG A 122 27.67 -26.16 -10.14
C ARG A 122 27.42 -27.65 -10.36
N MET A 123 26.25 -28.16 -9.97
CA MET A 123 25.86 -29.56 -10.20
C MET A 123 25.87 -29.91 -11.70
N GLU A 124 25.39 -29.01 -12.56
CA GLU A 124 25.43 -29.15 -14.02
C GLU A 124 26.88 -29.26 -14.53
N ARG A 125 27.78 -28.37 -14.10
CA ARG A 125 29.21 -28.42 -14.44
C ARG A 125 29.92 -29.68 -13.93
N GLU A 126 29.60 -30.13 -12.72
CA GLU A 126 30.16 -31.35 -12.13
C GLU A 126 29.69 -32.59 -12.91
N LEU A 127 28.46 -32.60 -13.42
CA LEU A 127 27.95 -33.63 -14.33
C LEU A 127 28.56 -33.55 -15.73
N GLU A 128 28.73 -32.35 -16.30
CA GLU A 128 29.42 -32.14 -17.58
C GLU A 128 30.86 -32.66 -17.51
N GLN A 129 31.62 -32.29 -16.46
CA GLN A 129 32.99 -32.77 -16.23
C GLN A 129 33.04 -34.30 -16.08
N ALA A 130 32.11 -34.90 -15.32
CA ALA A 130 32.05 -36.35 -15.18
C ALA A 130 31.72 -37.09 -16.49
N ILE A 131 31.03 -36.44 -17.43
CA ILE A 131 30.77 -36.96 -18.78
C ILE A 131 31.99 -36.77 -19.68
N GLU A 132 32.68 -35.63 -19.60
CA GLU A 132 33.94 -35.39 -20.32
C GLU A 132 35.04 -36.39 -19.89
N ASP A 133 35.24 -36.61 -18.59
CA ASP A 133 36.16 -37.62 -18.04
C ASP A 133 35.85 -39.03 -18.55
N GLN A 134 34.56 -39.41 -18.64
CA GLN A 134 34.14 -40.71 -19.18
C GLN A 134 34.42 -40.81 -20.69
N MET A 135 34.16 -39.76 -21.46
CA MET A 135 34.46 -39.75 -22.90
C MET A 135 35.97 -39.77 -23.17
N GLU A 136 36.78 -39.09 -22.36
CA GLU A 136 38.25 -39.16 -22.41
C GLU A 136 38.75 -40.57 -22.07
N HIS A 137 38.23 -41.19 -21.00
CA HIS A 137 38.55 -42.56 -20.60
C HIS A 137 38.23 -43.56 -21.72
N ASP A 138 37.01 -43.54 -22.26
CA ASP A 138 36.57 -44.49 -23.29
C ASP A 138 37.32 -44.27 -24.62
N ARG A 139 37.67 -43.03 -24.94
CA ARG A 139 38.58 -42.70 -26.07
C ARG A 139 39.97 -43.29 -25.85
N GLN A 140 40.54 -43.18 -24.66
CA GLN A 140 41.83 -43.79 -24.33
C GLN A 140 41.76 -45.33 -24.38
N ALA A 141 40.69 -45.93 -23.86
CA ALA A 141 40.44 -47.37 -23.90
C ALA A 141 40.29 -47.89 -25.34
N MET A 142 39.59 -47.16 -26.21
CA MET A 142 39.49 -47.47 -27.64
C MET A 142 40.85 -47.42 -28.34
N ILE A 143 41.64 -46.37 -28.11
CA ILE A 143 43.00 -46.25 -28.67
C ILE A 143 43.90 -47.39 -28.18
N ALA A 144 43.84 -47.75 -26.90
CA ALA A 144 44.56 -48.89 -26.36
C ALA A 144 44.12 -50.22 -27.02
N ALA A 145 42.82 -50.44 -27.19
CA ALA A 145 42.28 -51.62 -27.84
C ALA A 145 42.62 -51.69 -29.34
N GLU A 146 42.76 -50.56 -30.05
CA GLU A 146 43.27 -50.52 -31.42
C GLU A 146 44.77 -50.82 -31.49
N MET A 147 45.57 -50.23 -30.59
CA MET A 147 47.00 -50.53 -30.45
C MET A 147 47.24 -52.01 -30.12
N ASP A 148 46.40 -52.64 -29.32
CA ASP A 148 46.49 -54.07 -29.02
C ASP A 148 46.05 -54.93 -30.21
N LYS A 149 44.98 -54.58 -30.92
CA LYS A 149 44.62 -55.23 -32.20
C LYS A 149 45.76 -55.13 -33.23
N GLU A 150 46.49 -54.01 -33.27
CA GLU A 150 47.69 -53.88 -34.08
C GLU A 150 48.84 -54.77 -33.61
N LYS A 151 49.11 -54.87 -32.30
CA LYS A 151 50.11 -55.80 -31.75
C LYS A 151 49.77 -57.24 -32.14
N TYR A 152 48.52 -57.67 -31.96
CA TYR A 152 48.07 -59.01 -32.37
C TYR A 152 48.23 -59.24 -33.88
N ARG A 153 47.89 -58.26 -34.73
CA ARG A 153 48.14 -58.35 -36.19
C ARG A 153 49.62 -58.46 -36.53
N LYS A 154 50.50 -57.75 -35.81
CA LYS A 154 51.96 -57.81 -35.99
C LYS A 154 52.51 -59.18 -35.58
N VAL A 155 52.13 -59.69 -34.42
CA VAL A 155 52.49 -61.04 -33.94
C VAL A 155 52.03 -62.13 -34.91
N ILE A 156 50.75 -62.12 -35.34
CA ILE A 156 50.24 -63.09 -36.34
C ILE A 156 51.00 -62.97 -37.68
N GLY A 157 51.37 -61.76 -38.09
CA GLY A 157 52.20 -61.54 -39.28
C GLY A 157 53.64 -62.03 -39.13
N GLU A 158 54.20 -62.00 -37.92
CA GLU A 158 55.52 -62.53 -37.58
C GLU A 158 55.51 -64.06 -37.49
N GLU A 159 54.47 -64.66 -36.90
CA GLU A 159 54.21 -66.11 -36.91
C GLU A 159 54.05 -66.64 -38.33
N GLN A 160 53.26 -65.97 -39.18
CA GLN A 160 53.12 -66.34 -40.59
C GLN A 160 54.44 -66.23 -41.37
N ARG A 161 55.27 -65.20 -41.08
CA ARG A 161 56.62 -65.09 -41.65
C ARG A 161 57.53 -66.22 -41.18
N ALA A 162 57.48 -66.61 -39.91
CA ALA A 162 58.28 -67.71 -39.38
C ALA A 162 57.88 -69.06 -40.03
N VAL A 163 56.59 -69.32 -40.23
CA VAL A 163 56.12 -70.52 -40.95
C VAL A 163 56.56 -70.50 -42.42
N LEU A 164 56.48 -69.36 -43.10
CA LEU A 164 56.99 -69.22 -44.48
C LEU A 164 58.51 -69.40 -44.57
N GLN A 165 59.25 -68.91 -43.58
CA GLN A 165 60.70 -69.09 -43.49
C GLN A 165 61.08 -70.58 -43.34
N ILE A 166 60.38 -71.31 -42.45
CA ILE A 166 60.55 -72.77 -42.30
C ILE A 166 60.24 -73.49 -43.63
N GLN A 167 59.16 -73.11 -44.33
CA GLN A 167 58.82 -73.70 -45.64
C GLN A 167 59.85 -73.40 -46.73
N ILE A 168 60.57 -72.27 -46.65
CA ILE A 168 61.70 -71.97 -47.54
C ILE A 168 62.89 -72.87 -47.18
N GLU A 169 63.21 -73.01 -45.90
CA GLU A 169 64.31 -73.86 -45.41
C GLU A 169 64.09 -75.35 -45.75
N GLU A 170 62.90 -75.90 -45.49
CA GLU A 170 62.47 -77.24 -45.93
C GLU A 170 62.64 -77.42 -47.45
N ARG A 171 62.28 -76.40 -48.23
CA ARG A 171 62.41 -76.43 -49.69
C ARG A 171 63.86 -76.33 -50.15
N GLU A 172 64.71 -75.59 -49.46
CA GLU A 172 66.15 -75.57 -49.72
C GLU A 172 66.82 -76.90 -49.34
N GLU A 173 66.38 -77.56 -48.28
CA GLU A 173 66.82 -78.92 -47.94
C GLU A 173 66.37 -79.94 -48.98
N LEU A 174 65.13 -79.89 -49.46
CA LEU A 174 64.67 -80.73 -50.57
C LEU A 174 65.46 -80.47 -51.87
N ILE A 175 65.80 -79.21 -52.16
CA ILE A 175 66.68 -78.87 -53.29
C ILE A 175 68.12 -79.38 -53.07
N ARG A 176 68.62 -79.40 -51.84
CA ARG A 176 69.93 -79.97 -51.49
C ARG A 176 69.93 -81.50 -51.63
N GLN A 177 68.86 -82.17 -51.20
CA GLN A 177 68.68 -83.62 -51.37
C GLN A 177 68.57 -83.99 -52.85
N ALA A 178 67.73 -83.29 -53.61
CA ALA A 178 67.59 -83.50 -55.06
C ALA A 178 68.89 -83.22 -55.83
N LYS A 179 69.75 -82.29 -55.38
CA LYS A 179 71.10 -82.10 -55.92
C LYS A 179 72.02 -83.28 -55.62
N LEU A 180 72.00 -83.82 -54.39
CA LEU A 180 72.78 -85.01 -54.02
C LEU A 180 72.31 -86.27 -54.76
N GLU A 181 71.02 -86.37 -55.10
CA GLU A 181 70.50 -87.43 -55.96
C GLU A 181 70.89 -87.21 -57.42
N ALA A 182 70.76 -85.99 -57.95
CA ALA A 182 71.25 -85.65 -59.28
C ALA A 182 72.78 -85.84 -59.43
N GLU A 183 73.56 -85.70 -58.36
CA GLU A 183 75.00 -86.03 -58.35
C GLU A 183 75.26 -87.55 -58.39
N LYS A 184 74.45 -88.37 -57.70
CA LYS A 184 74.51 -89.84 -57.82
C LYS A 184 74.08 -90.30 -59.21
N ASP A 185 72.99 -89.76 -59.74
CA ASP A 185 72.50 -90.03 -61.09
C ASP A 185 73.53 -89.57 -62.13
N LYS A 186 74.18 -88.42 -61.93
CA LYS A 186 75.31 -87.97 -62.76
C LYS A 186 76.48 -88.94 -62.70
N GLN A 187 76.85 -89.48 -61.54
CA GLN A 187 77.90 -90.51 -61.42
C GLN A 187 77.49 -91.82 -62.10
N MET A 188 76.23 -92.23 -62.00
CA MET A 188 75.69 -93.42 -62.68
C MET A 188 75.63 -93.24 -64.20
N VAL A 189 75.21 -92.06 -64.66
CA VAL A 189 75.25 -91.67 -66.09
C VAL A 189 76.68 -91.54 -66.58
N GLU A 190 77.62 -91.01 -65.80
CA GLU A 190 79.05 -90.98 -66.14
C GLU A 190 79.63 -92.40 -66.23
N ALA A 191 79.22 -93.34 -65.37
CA ALA A 191 79.61 -94.74 -65.49
C ALA A 191 79.01 -95.44 -66.73
N ILE A 192 77.80 -95.05 -67.15
CA ILE A 192 77.17 -95.50 -68.41
C ILE A 192 77.87 -94.85 -69.62
N VAL A 193 78.17 -93.56 -69.57
CA VAL A 193 78.89 -92.82 -70.62
C VAL A 193 80.33 -93.31 -70.74
N GLN A 194 81.00 -93.71 -69.66
CA GLN A 194 82.32 -94.35 -69.74
C GLN A 194 82.25 -95.75 -70.37
N LYS A 195 81.15 -96.50 -70.19
CA LYS A 195 80.91 -97.74 -70.95
C LYS A 195 80.66 -97.45 -72.44
N ILE A 196 79.81 -96.46 -72.74
CA ILE A 196 79.55 -96.02 -74.11
C ILE A 196 80.85 -95.53 -74.76
N GLU A 197 81.66 -94.68 -74.12
CA GLU A 197 82.98 -94.29 -74.61
C GLU A 197 83.92 -95.49 -74.80
N ALA A 198 83.85 -96.53 -73.98
CA ALA A 198 84.63 -97.75 -74.18
C ALA A 198 84.11 -98.63 -75.34
N GLU A 199 82.92 -98.37 -75.87
CA GLU A 199 82.35 -99.01 -77.07
C GLU A 199 82.53 -98.10 -78.29
N ASP A 200 82.17 -96.82 -78.19
CA ASP A 200 82.40 -95.74 -79.15
C ASP A 200 83.88 -95.56 -79.48
N ARG A 201 84.84 -95.75 -78.56
CA ARG A 201 86.27 -95.74 -78.93
C ARG A 201 86.61 -96.85 -79.91
N LYS A 202 86.03 -98.05 -79.74
CA LYS A 202 86.16 -99.16 -80.69
C LYS A 202 85.44 -98.83 -82.01
N GLU A 203 84.31 -98.12 -81.97
CA GLU A 203 83.63 -97.65 -83.19
C GLU A 203 84.37 -96.49 -83.88
N ILE A 204 85.04 -95.61 -83.14
CA ILE A 204 85.82 -94.47 -83.65
C ILE A 204 87.12 -94.96 -84.30
N GLU A 205 87.76 -96.01 -83.79
CA GLU A 205 88.84 -96.73 -84.50
C GLU A 205 88.35 -97.29 -85.86
N ILE A 206 87.07 -97.62 -86.00
CA ILE A 206 86.43 -98.06 -87.25
C ILE A 206 86.00 -96.85 -88.13
N ARG A 207 85.89 -95.64 -87.58
CA ARG A 207 85.23 -94.46 -88.19
C ARG A 207 86.16 -93.29 -88.53
N GLU A 208 87.28 -93.12 -87.83
CA GLU A 208 88.39 -92.22 -88.24
C GLU A 208 88.99 -92.70 -89.56
N ARG A 209 89.10 -94.03 -89.73
CA ARG A 209 89.37 -94.76 -90.99
C ARG A 209 88.43 -94.42 -92.17
N ARG A 210 87.41 -93.57 -91.98
CA ARG A 210 86.45 -93.10 -92.99
C ARG A 210 86.26 -91.57 -92.99
N LYS A 211 87.09 -90.80 -92.26
CA LYS A 211 86.86 -89.35 -92.04
C LYS A 211 88.01 -88.44 -92.47
N GLU A 212 89.23 -88.96 -92.60
CA GLU A 212 90.31 -88.24 -93.29
C GLU A 212 89.93 -87.92 -94.75
N GLU A 213 89.01 -88.70 -95.32
CA GLU A 213 88.55 -88.66 -96.71
C GLU A 213 87.76 -87.40 -97.15
N THR A 214 87.41 -86.44 -96.27
CA THR A 214 86.35 -85.43 -96.59
C THR A 214 86.51 -83.95 -96.18
N ARG A 215 87.48 -83.53 -95.35
CA ARG A 215 87.26 -82.31 -94.50
C ARG A 215 87.71 -80.92 -95.01
N GLN A 216 88.03 -80.73 -96.29
CA GLN A 216 88.81 -79.57 -96.77
C GLN A 216 87.97 -78.35 -97.26
N LEU A 217 87.29 -77.59 -96.36
CA LEU A 217 86.17 -76.65 -96.71
C LEU A 217 86.15 -75.20 -96.06
N ILE A 218 85.08 -74.43 -96.33
CA ILE A 218 84.93 -72.93 -96.25
C ILE A 218 84.38 -72.28 -94.93
N ARG A 219 84.47 -70.93 -94.80
CA ARG A 219 84.16 -70.08 -93.60
C ARG A 219 83.62 -68.62 -93.94
N ALA A 220 82.84 -67.92 -93.07
CA ALA A 220 81.98 -66.68 -93.31
C ALA A 220 81.70 -65.65 -92.11
N TYR A 221 80.76 -64.64 -92.22
CA TYR A 221 80.59 -63.38 -91.37
C TYR A 221 79.12 -62.82 -91.12
N GLU A 222 78.87 -61.71 -90.35
CA GLU A 222 77.54 -61.08 -89.93
C GLU A 222 77.59 -59.57 -89.38
N VAL A 223 76.45 -58.84 -89.15
CA VAL A 223 76.07 -57.76 -88.11
C VAL A 223 75.31 -56.44 -88.58
N GLN A 224 74.37 -55.82 -87.80
CA GLN A 224 73.67 -54.49 -88.07
C GLN A 224 72.89 -53.70 -86.93
N HIS A 225 72.34 -52.46 -87.19
CA HIS A 225 72.01 -51.28 -86.29
C HIS A 225 70.50 -51.01 -85.84
N LYS A 226 70.19 -49.99 -84.95
CA LYS A 226 68.85 -49.52 -84.37
C LYS A 226 68.84 -48.03 -83.80
N GLN A 227 67.69 -47.29 -83.62
CA GLN A 227 67.55 -45.94 -82.90
C GLN A 227 66.09 -45.32 -82.70
N GLU A 228 65.94 -44.10 -82.07
CA GLU A 228 64.90 -42.97 -82.22
C GLU A 228 63.89 -42.43 -81.10
N MET A 229 63.57 -41.09 -81.14
CA MET A 229 62.35 -40.23 -80.76
C MET A 229 61.81 -39.83 -79.32
N ALA A 230 61.33 -38.54 -79.10
CA ALA A 230 60.49 -38.02 -77.93
C ALA A 230 59.93 -36.52 -77.96
N GLU A 231 58.69 -36.19 -77.46
CA GLU A 231 58.23 -34.89 -76.79
C GLU A 231 56.67 -34.70 -76.47
N LYS A 232 56.28 -33.71 -75.59
CA LYS A 232 54.94 -33.07 -75.26
C LYS A 232 54.34 -33.22 -73.82
N LYS A 233 53.96 -32.12 -73.12
CA LYS A 233 53.11 -32.13 -71.88
C LYS A 233 52.55 -30.74 -71.45
N ILE A 234 51.22 -30.56 -71.24
CA ILE A 234 50.53 -29.31 -70.77
C ILE A 234 49.21 -29.65 -69.98
N ALA A 235 48.71 -28.79 -69.07
CA ALA A 235 47.37 -28.85 -68.42
C ALA A 235 46.89 -27.48 -67.81
N GLU A 236 45.59 -27.25 -67.58
CA GLU A 236 44.98 -25.94 -67.20
C GLU A 236 43.68 -26.04 -66.33
N LYS A 237 43.18 -24.93 -65.72
CA LYS A 237 42.15 -24.91 -64.61
C LYS A 237 41.43 -23.53 -64.36
N ALA A 238 40.10 -23.34 -64.52
CA ALA A 238 39.34 -22.15 -63.99
C ALA A 238 37.79 -22.17 -64.22
N ALA A 239 36.90 -22.39 -63.21
CA ALA A 239 35.43 -22.36 -63.47
C ALA A 239 34.35 -22.17 -62.34
N GLU A 240 34.58 -22.26 -61.02
CA GLU A 240 33.51 -22.80 -60.11
C GLU A 240 32.82 -21.90 -59.01
N ASP A 241 33.11 -20.59 -58.86
CA ASP A 241 32.84 -19.90 -57.57
C ASP A 241 31.53 -19.09 -57.32
N GLU A 242 30.64 -18.82 -58.30
CA GLU A 242 29.62 -17.74 -58.12
C GLU A 242 28.29 -18.09 -57.40
N ILE A 243 27.91 -19.36 -57.22
CA ILE A 243 26.53 -19.75 -56.86
C ILE A 243 26.34 -19.89 -55.32
N ARG A 244 26.38 -18.79 -54.54
CA ARG A 244 26.28 -18.90 -53.05
C ARG A 244 25.65 -17.75 -52.24
N ARG A 245 24.82 -16.83 -52.79
CA ARG A 245 24.43 -15.60 -52.04
C ARG A 245 22.95 -15.10 -52.10
N HIS A 246 21.96 -15.88 -52.53
CA HIS A 246 20.59 -15.36 -52.72
C HIS A 246 19.44 -16.23 -52.13
N MET A 247 19.60 -16.76 -50.92
CA MET A 247 18.54 -17.58 -50.25
C MET A 247 18.23 -17.23 -48.77
N GLU A 248 18.74 -16.12 -48.22
CA GLU A 248 18.53 -15.77 -46.79
C GLU A 248 17.59 -14.58 -46.54
N ALA A 249 17.02 -13.97 -47.59
CA ALA A 249 16.38 -12.65 -47.49
C ALA A 249 14.85 -12.64 -47.23
N ILE A 250 14.17 -13.79 -47.14
CA ILE A 250 12.69 -13.86 -47.13
C ILE A 250 12.17 -14.90 -46.10
N ALA A 251 11.01 -14.58 -45.49
CA ALA A 251 10.14 -15.46 -44.71
C ALA A 251 10.49 -15.76 -43.23
N LYS A 252 10.90 -14.74 -42.47
CA LYS A 252 10.53 -14.55 -41.04
C LYS A 252 10.39 -13.05 -40.73
N ARG A 253 9.36 -12.52 -40.04
CA ARG A 253 8.04 -13.01 -39.58
C ARG A 253 7.97 -14.14 -38.52
N SER A 254 6.94 -14.21 -37.68
CA SER A 254 5.98 -13.20 -37.15
C SER A 254 5.18 -13.83 -35.98
N GLU A 255 4.31 -13.18 -35.20
CA GLU A 255 3.88 -11.76 -35.16
C GLU A 255 4.48 -11.07 -33.90
N GLY A 256 3.84 -10.46 -32.88
CA GLY A 256 2.46 -10.15 -32.54
C GLY A 256 1.71 -11.25 -31.76
N VAL A 257 1.07 -11.03 -30.59
CA VAL A 257 1.07 -9.88 -29.65
C VAL A 257 0.79 -10.43 -28.25
N GLN A 258 1.68 -10.23 -27.26
CA GLN A 258 1.33 -10.26 -25.81
C GLN A 258 2.30 -9.41 -24.96
N LYS A 259 2.14 -8.08 -25.02
CA LYS A 259 2.63 -7.14 -23.99
C LYS A 259 1.60 -6.04 -23.72
N ALA A 260 0.44 -6.47 -23.24
CA ALA A 260 -0.54 -5.64 -22.54
C ALA A 260 -0.61 -6.14 -21.08
N LYS A 261 -0.89 -5.23 -20.13
CA LYS A 261 -0.55 -5.33 -18.69
C LYS A 261 0.97 -5.21 -18.43
N GLU A 262 1.44 -4.42 -17.45
CA GLU A 262 0.70 -3.53 -16.55
C GLU A 262 1.57 -2.36 -16.05
N GLU A 263 1.04 -1.15 -16.24
CA GLU A 263 0.93 -0.08 -15.23
C GLU A 263 2.02 0.03 -14.14
N LYS A 264 3.03 0.89 -14.39
CA LYS A 264 3.72 1.73 -13.41
C LYS A 264 4.36 2.94 -14.10
N GLU A 265 4.73 3.96 -13.31
CA GLU A 265 5.48 5.15 -13.73
C GLU A 265 4.78 5.97 -14.86
N ALA A 266 3.68 6.69 -14.61
CA ALA A 266 3.27 7.40 -13.39
C ALA A 266 4.19 8.58 -12.97
N HIS A 267 4.73 9.35 -13.94
CA HIS A 267 5.48 10.58 -13.65
C HIS A 267 5.20 11.79 -14.58
N ALA A 268 4.03 11.81 -15.23
CA ALA A 268 3.63 12.86 -16.20
C ALA A 268 2.37 13.67 -15.79
N ALA A 269 2.02 13.68 -14.50
CA ALA A 269 0.79 14.29 -13.97
C ALA A 269 1.02 15.49 -13.03
N MET A 270 2.09 16.27 -13.26
CA MET A 270 2.56 17.33 -12.34
C MET A 270 2.54 18.76 -12.93
N MET A 271 1.94 18.96 -14.11
CA MET A 271 2.01 20.24 -14.85
C MET A 271 0.65 20.79 -15.31
N PHE A 272 -0.42 20.60 -14.53
CA PHE A 272 -1.71 21.28 -14.76
C PHE A 272 -2.38 21.84 -13.49
N LYS A 273 -1.57 22.28 -12.52
CA LYS A 273 -2.04 23.00 -11.32
C LYS A 273 -1.65 24.49 -11.38
N LYS A 274 -2.09 25.16 -12.45
CA LYS A 274 -1.90 26.61 -12.74
C LYS A 274 -3.17 27.32 -13.24
N ILE A 275 -4.34 26.79 -12.87
CA ILE A 275 -5.65 27.43 -13.05
C ILE A 275 -6.46 27.20 -11.77
N ALA A 276 -5.98 27.78 -10.67
CA ALA A 276 -6.62 27.76 -9.34
C ALA A 276 -6.37 29.06 -8.55
N GLU A 277 -5.59 29.98 -9.12
CA GLU A 277 -5.14 31.25 -8.57
C GLU A 277 -4.93 32.19 -9.79
N GLU A 278 -5.89 32.94 -10.34
CA GLU A 278 -7.24 33.33 -9.88
C GLU A 278 -7.27 33.69 -8.38
N ALA A 279 -6.27 34.42 -7.89
CA ALA A 279 -6.07 35.83 -8.22
C ALA A 279 -7.30 36.69 -7.86
N GLU A 280 -7.86 36.44 -6.68
CA GLU A 280 -7.72 37.24 -5.44
C GLU A 280 -7.08 38.67 -5.47
N GLN A 281 -6.82 39.27 -6.64
CA GLN A 281 -6.32 40.64 -6.84
C GLN A 281 -7.46 41.66 -6.96
N LYS A 282 -8.58 41.41 -6.26
CA LYS A 282 -9.71 42.36 -6.09
C LYS A 282 -10.08 42.60 -4.62
N GLN A 283 -9.08 42.50 -3.75
CA GLN A 283 -9.18 42.70 -2.28
C GLN A 283 -8.15 43.73 -1.76
N ARG A 284 -7.56 44.57 -2.63
CA ARG A 284 -6.51 45.55 -2.26
C ARG A 284 -6.65 46.92 -2.95
N GLU A 285 -7.87 47.46 -2.94
CA GLU A 285 -8.15 48.88 -3.23
C GLU A 285 -8.75 49.60 -2.00
N ALA A 286 -8.56 49.03 -0.79
CA ALA A 286 -9.22 49.47 0.44
C ALA A 286 -8.45 50.55 1.23
N ASP A 287 -7.11 50.53 1.18
CA ASP A 287 -6.25 51.28 2.11
C ASP A 287 -5.13 52.04 1.37
N GLU A 288 -5.30 53.35 1.17
CA GLU A 288 -4.27 54.40 1.34
C GLU A 288 -4.76 55.82 0.98
N LEU A 289 -5.68 56.40 1.78
CA LEU A 289 -5.80 57.87 1.87
C LEU A 289 -6.23 58.38 3.26
N GLN A 290 -5.70 57.78 4.33
CA GLN A 290 -6.01 58.21 5.70
C GLN A 290 -5.19 59.45 6.13
N ARG A 291 -5.67 60.65 5.75
CA ARG A 291 -5.40 61.99 6.35
C ARG A 291 -4.02 62.60 5.97
N LEU A 292 -3.82 63.91 5.77
CA LEU A 292 -4.17 65.12 6.56
C LEU A 292 -4.14 66.46 5.72
N ARG A 293 -4.70 67.58 6.26
CA ARG A 293 -4.46 69.04 5.92
C ARG A 293 -5.19 69.64 4.66
N ASP A 294 -5.38 70.94 4.27
CA ASP A 294 -5.17 72.41 4.68
C ASP A 294 -6.11 73.34 3.77
N MET A 295 -6.25 74.70 3.70
CA MET A 295 -6.00 75.97 4.46
C MET A 295 -6.70 77.22 3.78
N LEU A 296 -6.56 78.45 4.32
CA LEU A 296 -6.85 79.84 3.77
C LEU A 296 -8.35 80.38 3.76
N TRP A 297 -8.65 81.73 3.63
CA TRP A 297 -9.29 82.58 4.73
C TRP A 297 -9.90 84.08 4.49
N GLU A 298 -10.91 84.70 5.28
CA GLU A 298 -11.33 86.20 5.66
C GLU A 298 -12.86 86.86 5.63
N GLU A 299 -13.29 88.05 6.29
CA GLU A 299 -14.74 88.64 6.59
C GLU A 299 -15.11 90.26 6.79
N GLU A 300 -16.40 90.81 7.01
CA GLU A 300 -16.91 92.32 7.19
C GLU A 300 -18.43 92.72 7.74
N MET A 301 -18.92 94.02 8.09
CA MET A 301 -20.31 94.49 8.70
C MET A 301 -21.14 95.93 8.48
N GLU A 302 -21.77 96.72 9.47
CA GLU A 302 -23.02 97.71 9.39
C GLU A 302 -23.17 99.12 10.22
N ALA A 303 -24.35 99.88 10.26
CA ALA A 303 -24.66 101.32 10.77
C ALA A 303 -26.04 101.72 11.55
N ALA A 304 -26.61 102.99 11.57
CA ALA A 304 -27.70 103.57 12.51
C ALA A 304 -28.79 104.71 12.07
N ARG A 305 -29.82 105.19 12.89
CA ARG A 305 -31.14 105.97 12.54
C ARG A 305 -31.91 106.92 13.66
N LYS A 306 -32.91 107.91 13.43
CA LYS A 306 -33.67 108.88 14.44
C LYS A 306 -34.95 109.85 14.04
N ARG A 307 -35.89 110.43 14.93
CA ARG A 307 -36.97 111.58 14.74
C ARG A 307 -37.77 112.29 15.98
N ASP A 308 -38.80 113.24 15.84
CA ASP A 308 -39.45 114.26 16.86
C ASP A 308 -40.89 115.04 16.56
N THR A 309 -41.53 115.96 17.43
CA THR A 309 -42.82 116.89 17.25
C THR A 309 -43.68 117.52 18.51
N GLU A 310 -44.75 118.45 18.42
CA GLU A 310 -45.56 119.23 19.53
C GLU A 310 -46.90 120.15 19.20
N GLN A 311 -47.90 120.54 20.11
CA GLN A 311 -49.04 121.64 20.00
C GLN A 311 -50.11 122.02 21.21
N ARG A 312 -50.96 123.16 21.21
CA ARG A 312 -51.99 123.63 22.32
C ARG A 312 -53.13 124.79 22.08
N LYS A 313 -54.27 125.05 22.90
CA LYS A 313 -55.45 126.10 22.78
C LYS A 313 -56.43 126.50 24.06
N ALA A 314 -57.35 127.57 24.12
CA ALA A 314 -58.40 127.95 25.23
C ALA A 314 -59.54 129.17 25.11
N LYS A 315 -60.64 129.30 25.98
CA LYS A 315 -61.79 130.33 26.30
C LYS A 315 -62.32 130.08 27.78
N ARG A 316 -62.76 131.01 28.68
CA ARG A 316 -62.44 130.82 30.16
C ARG A 316 -63.42 130.77 31.37
N GLU A 317 -64.50 131.54 31.57
CA GLU A 317 -65.12 131.70 32.94
C GLU A 317 -66.44 130.94 33.20
N ALA A 318 -67.53 131.18 32.46
CA ALA A 318 -68.68 130.25 32.48
C ALA A 318 -68.24 128.87 31.98
N MET A 319 -67.41 128.89 30.92
CA MET A 319 -66.68 127.72 30.46
C MET A 319 -65.80 127.09 31.55
N LYS A 320 -65.29 127.80 32.58
CA LYS A 320 -64.56 127.19 33.72
C LYS A 320 -65.45 126.27 34.54
N VAL A 321 -66.69 126.67 34.82
CA VAL A 321 -67.62 125.91 35.68
C VAL A 321 -68.18 124.73 34.92
N GLU A 322 -68.57 124.94 33.66
CA GLU A 322 -69.03 123.88 32.77
C GLU A 322 -67.89 122.91 32.43
N MET A 323 -66.67 123.41 32.18
CA MET A 323 -65.43 122.61 32.08
C MET A 323 -64.99 122.02 33.43
N ALA A 324 -65.49 122.49 34.58
CA ALA A 324 -65.21 121.87 35.88
C ALA A 324 -66.12 120.68 36.14
N MET A 325 -67.42 120.78 35.84
CA MET A 325 -68.33 119.62 35.87
C MET A 325 -67.97 118.63 34.76
N ALA A 326 -67.67 119.10 33.55
CA ALA A 326 -67.16 118.26 32.48
C ALA A 326 -65.77 117.69 32.80
N ASN A 327 -64.84 118.42 33.43
CA ASN A 327 -63.61 117.82 33.95
C ASN A 327 -63.92 116.74 34.98
N LYS A 328 -64.89 116.96 35.88
CA LYS A 328 -65.18 115.99 36.93
C LYS A 328 -65.75 114.70 36.35
N HIS A 329 -66.72 114.77 35.45
CA HIS A 329 -67.22 113.60 34.74
C HIS A 329 -66.22 113.01 33.75
N MET A 330 -65.35 113.81 33.12
CA MET A 330 -64.24 113.32 32.30
C MET A 330 -63.17 112.62 33.15
N LEU A 331 -62.88 113.10 34.36
CA LEU A 331 -61.97 112.47 35.32
C LEU A 331 -62.58 111.19 35.90
N GLU A 332 -63.89 111.18 36.20
CA GLU A 332 -64.62 109.97 36.61
C GLU A 332 -64.69 108.93 35.47
N ALA A 333 -64.87 109.37 34.23
CA ALA A 333 -64.85 108.49 33.05
C ALA A 333 -63.43 108.02 32.69
N LYS A 334 -62.42 108.89 32.83
CA LYS A 334 -61.01 108.57 32.60
C LYS A 334 -60.45 107.66 33.67
N ALA A 335 -60.81 107.86 34.95
CA ALA A 335 -60.45 106.94 36.02
C ALA A 335 -61.09 105.56 35.82
N LYS A 336 -62.35 105.49 35.36
CA LYS A 336 -63.01 104.22 35.01
C LYS A 336 -62.42 103.57 33.75
N ALA A 337 -62.00 104.36 32.77
CA ALA A 337 -61.25 103.87 31.62
C ALA A 337 -59.90 103.30 32.08
N GLU A 338 -59.14 104.04 32.90
CA GLU A 338 -57.88 103.61 33.49
C GLU A 338 -58.05 102.37 34.39
N GLU A 339 -59.14 102.22 35.15
CA GLU A 339 -59.46 100.99 35.87
C GLU A 339 -59.75 99.81 34.94
N ILE A 340 -60.48 100.03 33.84
CA ILE A 340 -60.78 98.99 32.84
C ILE A 340 -59.52 98.59 32.06
N ASP A 341 -58.70 99.57 31.69
CA ASP A 341 -57.44 99.40 30.96
C ASP A 341 -56.40 98.72 31.86
N MET A 342 -56.21 99.16 33.11
CA MET A 342 -55.37 98.44 34.10
C MET A 342 -55.89 97.02 34.36
N ALA A 343 -57.20 96.79 34.40
CA ALA A 343 -57.76 95.45 34.55
C ALA A 343 -57.62 94.58 33.29
N ALA A 344 -57.51 95.18 32.10
CA ALA A 344 -57.21 94.50 30.85
C ALA A 344 -55.71 94.19 30.74
N GLU A 345 -54.84 95.15 31.06
CA GLU A 345 -53.38 94.98 31.16
C GLU A 345 -53.02 93.91 32.19
N ALA A 346 -53.61 93.94 33.39
CA ALA A 346 -53.37 92.91 34.41
C ALA A 346 -53.79 91.51 33.94
N LYS A 347 -54.91 91.39 33.19
CA LYS A 347 -55.31 90.11 32.57
C LYS A 347 -54.35 89.68 31.46
N LEU A 348 -53.89 90.62 30.64
CA LEU A 348 -52.93 90.35 29.56
C LEU A 348 -51.57 89.92 30.11
N VAL A 349 -51.06 90.61 31.14
CA VAL A 349 -49.82 90.25 31.85
C VAL A 349 -49.97 88.88 32.51
N ASN A 350 -51.05 88.61 33.24
CA ASN A 350 -51.28 87.29 33.84
C ASN A 350 -51.38 86.19 32.77
N MET A 351 -52.02 86.43 31.63
CA MET A 351 -52.09 85.50 30.51
C MET A 351 -50.73 85.27 29.84
N MET A 352 -49.91 86.32 29.70
CA MET A 352 -48.53 86.20 29.20
C MET A 352 -47.64 85.45 30.19
N MET A 353 -47.72 85.73 31.48
CA MET A 353 -46.95 85.01 32.52
C MET A 353 -47.37 83.54 32.60
N ALA A 354 -48.66 83.23 32.51
CA ALA A 354 -49.15 81.85 32.43
C ALA A 354 -48.62 81.14 31.17
N LYS A 355 -48.68 81.80 30.01
CA LYS A 355 -48.13 81.24 28.76
C LYS A 355 -46.62 81.02 28.84
N PHE A 356 -45.85 81.98 29.36
CA PHE A 356 -44.41 81.81 29.53
C PHE A 356 -44.08 80.68 30.51
N ALA A 357 -44.84 80.51 31.59
CA ALA A 357 -44.66 79.39 32.51
C ALA A 357 -45.00 78.03 31.86
N GLU A 358 -46.03 77.96 31.02
CA GLU A 358 -46.32 76.76 30.22
C GLU A 358 -45.23 76.46 29.19
N ASP A 359 -44.74 77.47 28.47
CA ASP A 359 -43.76 77.30 27.40
C ASP A 359 -42.37 76.98 27.99
N GLU A 360 -41.99 77.56 29.12
CA GLU A 360 -40.80 77.18 29.91
C GLU A 360 -40.92 75.76 30.49
N ALA A 361 -42.12 75.33 30.90
CA ALA A 361 -42.37 73.96 31.35
C ALA A 361 -42.27 72.94 30.20
N LYS A 362 -42.78 73.28 29.00
CA LYS A 362 -42.63 72.47 27.78
C LYS A 362 -41.17 72.37 27.37
N GLU A 363 -40.43 73.49 27.33
CA GLU A 363 -39.01 73.48 26.94
C GLU A 363 -38.15 72.63 27.88
N LYS A 364 -38.41 72.69 29.20
CA LYS A 364 -37.75 71.81 30.20
C LYS A 364 -38.12 70.34 30.02
N GLN A 365 -39.36 70.01 29.66
CA GLN A 365 -39.75 68.63 29.33
C GLN A 365 -39.06 68.16 28.05
N GLU A 366 -39.07 68.95 26.98
CA GLU A 366 -38.39 68.63 25.73
C GLU A 366 -36.86 68.53 25.90
N GLU A 367 -36.23 69.34 26.75
CA GLU A 367 -34.81 69.18 27.08
C GLU A 367 -34.55 67.89 27.88
N ALA A 368 -35.40 67.58 28.88
CA ALA A 368 -35.30 66.34 29.65
C ALA A 368 -35.49 65.10 28.77
N ASP A 369 -36.45 65.10 27.84
CA ASP A 369 -36.67 64.02 26.88
C ASP A 369 -35.52 63.90 25.88
N ARG A 370 -35.00 65.02 25.36
CA ARG A 370 -33.77 65.01 24.53
C ARG A 370 -32.57 64.49 25.33
N ALA A 371 -32.45 64.79 26.62
CA ALA A 371 -31.40 64.27 27.49
C ALA A 371 -31.57 62.76 27.74
N ALA A 372 -32.78 62.29 28.03
CA ALA A 372 -33.11 60.89 28.24
C ALA A 372 -32.89 60.05 26.96
N ALA A 373 -33.30 60.56 25.79
CA ALA A 373 -33.04 59.92 24.49
C ALA A 373 -31.53 59.81 24.21
N ARG A 374 -30.75 60.89 24.47
CA ARG A 374 -29.28 60.85 24.37
C ARG A 374 -28.63 59.88 25.35
N GLN A 375 -29.20 59.66 26.54
CA GLN A 375 -28.71 58.64 27.46
C GLN A 375 -29.06 57.22 27.01
N LYS A 376 -30.31 56.96 26.57
CA LYS A 376 -30.73 55.67 25.99
C LYS A 376 -29.83 55.26 24.82
N TYR A 377 -29.62 56.17 23.87
CA TYR A 377 -28.74 55.92 22.71
C TYR A 377 -27.27 55.64 23.11
N LYS A 378 -26.74 56.33 24.13
CA LYS A 378 -25.41 56.03 24.69
C LYS A 378 -25.34 54.64 25.35
N LEU A 379 -26.39 54.25 26.08
CA LEU A 379 -26.49 52.93 26.69
C LEU A 379 -26.61 51.83 25.63
N GLU A 380 -27.44 52.04 24.59
CA GLU A 380 -27.59 51.15 23.44
C GLU A 380 -26.26 50.96 22.68
N ILE A 381 -25.51 52.03 22.41
CA ILE A 381 -24.15 51.93 21.85
C ILE A 381 -23.22 51.14 22.77
N SER A 382 -23.27 51.37 24.09
CA SER A 382 -22.43 50.64 25.04
C SER A 382 -22.77 49.15 25.10
N ALA A 383 -24.05 48.80 25.01
CA ALA A 383 -24.54 47.42 24.95
C ALA A 383 -24.15 46.75 23.63
N GLN A 384 -24.30 47.42 22.47
CA GLN A 384 -23.85 46.91 21.17
C GLN A 384 -22.32 46.72 21.14
N ARG A 385 -21.56 47.61 21.78
CA ARG A 385 -20.10 47.47 21.91
C ARG A 385 -19.72 46.28 22.78
N LEU A 386 -20.40 46.09 23.92
CA LEU A 386 -20.19 44.94 24.80
C LEU A 386 -20.54 43.63 24.08
N GLN A 387 -21.71 43.55 23.44
CA GLN A 387 -22.14 42.41 22.63
C GLN A 387 -21.13 42.07 21.52
N ARG A 388 -20.57 43.07 20.82
CA ARG A 388 -19.51 42.83 19.82
C ARG A 388 -18.22 42.30 20.46
N SER A 389 -17.84 42.79 21.65
CA SER A 389 -16.68 42.25 22.39
C SER A 389 -16.91 40.80 22.80
N GLU A 390 -18.08 40.51 23.38
CA GLU A 390 -18.46 39.14 23.76
C GLU A 390 -18.53 38.19 22.57
N MET A 391 -19.05 38.63 21.41
CA MET A 391 -19.09 37.81 20.20
C MET A 391 -17.67 37.51 19.70
N TYR A 392 -16.81 38.53 19.61
CA TYR A 392 -15.41 38.35 19.22
C TYR A 392 -14.62 37.46 20.20
N GLU A 393 -14.86 37.59 21.51
CA GLU A 393 -14.25 36.74 22.53
C GLU A 393 -14.74 35.29 22.44
N LYS A 394 -16.02 35.06 22.14
CA LYS A 394 -16.59 33.72 21.89
C LYS A 394 -16.05 33.10 20.60
N GLU A 395 -16.04 33.86 19.50
CA GLU A 395 -15.47 33.45 18.21
C GLU A 395 -14.00 33.05 18.39
N LYS A 396 -13.18 33.92 18.98
CA LYS A 396 -11.77 33.64 19.29
C LYS A 396 -11.58 32.44 20.23
N ALA A 397 -12.46 32.23 21.21
CA ALA A 397 -12.41 31.04 22.06
C ALA A 397 -12.67 29.78 21.23
N THR A 398 -13.69 29.78 20.36
CA THR A 398 -13.98 28.64 19.48
C THR A 398 -12.89 28.39 18.43
N GLU A 399 -12.20 29.43 17.93
CA GLU A 399 -11.02 29.28 17.07
C GLU A 399 -9.85 28.63 17.82
N LEU A 400 -9.59 29.03 19.07
CA LEU A 400 -8.54 28.43 19.90
C LEU A 400 -8.86 26.97 20.25
N GLU A 401 -10.11 26.66 20.63
CA GLU A 401 -10.57 25.30 20.87
C GLU A 401 -10.48 24.43 19.59
N ALA A 402 -10.81 24.98 18.42
CA ALA A 402 -10.63 24.29 17.13
C ALA A 402 -9.16 24.02 16.80
N ILE A 403 -8.26 24.96 17.09
CA ILE A 403 -6.82 24.80 16.91
C ILE A 403 -6.24 23.78 17.91
N GLU A 404 -6.73 23.73 19.15
CA GLU A 404 -6.27 22.75 20.14
C GLU A 404 -6.79 21.34 19.87
N THR A 405 -8.04 21.19 19.43
CA THR A 405 -8.58 19.90 18.98
C THR A 405 -7.86 19.39 17.73
N GLN A 406 -7.62 20.23 16.72
CA GLN A 406 -6.80 19.85 15.55
C GLN A 406 -5.38 19.41 15.92
N LYS A 407 -4.72 20.08 16.88
CA LYS A 407 -3.40 19.65 17.39
C LYS A 407 -3.47 18.29 18.08
N GLN A 408 -4.49 18.06 18.92
CA GLN A 408 -4.68 16.78 19.62
C GLN A 408 -4.98 15.64 18.62
N GLU A 409 -5.80 15.90 17.60
CA GLU A 409 -6.05 14.95 16.51
C GLU A 409 -4.78 14.66 15.69
N GLU A 410 -3.98 15.68 15.36
CA GLU A 410 -2.69 15.50 14.69
C GLU A 410 -1.68 14.72 15.54
N GLU A 411 -1.57 15.02 16.84
CA GLU A 411 -0.66 14.34 17.77
C GLU A 411 -1.08 12.89 17.99
N TYR A 412 -2.38 12.63 18.15
CA TYR A 412 -2.93 11.27 18.20
C TYR A 412 -2.67 10.51 16.89
N ARG A 413 -2.89 11.14 15.72
CA ARG A 413 -2.58 10.55 14.42
C ARG A 413 -1.09 10.22 14.28
N LYS A 414 -0.20 11.12 14.70
CA LYS A 414 1.26 10.90 14.69
C LYS A 414 1.66 9.76 15.64
N PHE A 415 1.06 9.68 16.83
CA PHE A 415 1.28 8.60 17.78
C PHE A 415 0.84 7.24 17.22
N VAL A 416 -0.39 7.15 16.69
CA VAL A 416 -0.93 5.92 16.08
C VAL A 416 -0.08 5.47 14.89
N VAL A 417 0.34 6.40 14.02
CA VAL A 417 1.24 6.08 12.90
C VAL A 417 2.61 5.61 13.40
N ALA A 418 3.18 6.21 14.44
CA ALA A 418 4.45 5.78 15.03
C ALA A 418 4.34 4.38 15.67
N GLU A 419 3.26 4.08 16.39
CA GLU A 419 3.04 2.75 16.98
C GLU A 419 2.81 1.68 15.89
N ALA A 420 1.98 1.96 14.88
CA ALA A 420 1.77 1.06 13.76
C ALA A 420 3.05 0.81 12.96
N ARG A 421 3.84 1.86 12.72
CA ARG A 421 5.17 1.79 12.10
C ARG A 421 6.14 0.94 12.90
N ARG A 422 6.11 1.05 14.24
CA ARG A 422 6.90 0.23 15.16
C ARG A 422 6.52 -1.25 15.04
N ARG A 423 5.23 -1.60 15.18
CA ARG A 423 4.75 -2.99 15.07
C ARG A 423 5.07 -3.60 13.70
N LEU A 424 4.90 -2.84 12.62
CA LEU A 424 5.26 -3.26 11.26
C LEU A 424 6.75 -3.57 11.12
N LEU A 425 7.63 -2.82 11.79
CA LEU A 425 9.06 -3.15 11.82
C LEU A 425 9.34 -4.39 12.68
N GLU A 426 8.69 -4.54 13.85
CA GLU A 426 8.84 -5.71 14.73
C GLU A 426 8.46 -7.03 14.03
N GLU A 427 7.31 -7.09 13.34
CA GLU A 427 6.85 -8.29 12.63
C GLU A 427 7.74 -8.70 11.44
N HIS A 428 8.42 -7.73 10.83
CA HIS A 428 9.21 -7.94 9.62
C HIS A 428 10.73 -8.00 9.88
N ALA A 429 11.22 -7.52 11.03
CA ALA A 429 12.62 -7.47 11.44
C ALA A 429 13.35 -8.82 11.24
N GLY A 430 13.04 -9.82 12.07
CA GLY A 430 13.71 -11.12 12.02
C GLY A 430 13.52 -11.89 10.70
N ARG A 431 12.45 -11.60 9.95
CA ARG A 431 12.22 -12.18 8.62
C ARG A 431 13.10 -11.55 7.53
N LEU A 432 13.51 -10.29 7.69
CA LEU A 432 14.28 -9.49 6.73
C LEU A 432 15.67 -9.08 7.23
N SER A 433 16.18 -9.70 8.30
CA SER A 433 17.57 -9.55 8.74
C SER A 433 18.53 -9.75 7.56
N GLY A 434 19.50 -8.85 7.41
CA GLY A 434 20.41 -8.75 6.27
C GLY A 434 19.84 -8.09 4.99
N PHE A 435 18.51 -8.06 4.80
CA PHE A 435 17.86 -7.59 3.56
C PHE A 435 17.05 -6.28 3.70
N LEU A 436 17.07 -5.65 4.87
CA LEU A 436 16.30 -4.44 5.15
C LEU A 436 16.79 -3.23 4.30
N PRO A 437 15.91 -2.51 3.58
CA PRO A 437 16.31 -1.47 2.65
C PRO A 437 16.73 -0.18 3.37
N LYS A 438 17.70 0.53 2.77
CA LYS A 438 18.21 1.82 3.26
C LYS A 438 17.06 2.82 3.42
N GLY A 439 16.99 3.46 4.59
CA GLY A 439 15.91 4.39 4.93
C GLY A 439 14.56 3.74 5.31
N ALA A 440 14.49 2.42 5.54
CA ALA A 440 13.36 1.84 6.28
C ALA A 440 13.31 2.41 7.72
N ILE A 441 14.47 2.54 8.33
CA ILE A 441 14.73 3.10 9.67
C ILE A 441 14.84 4.62 9.59
N ARG A 442 14.20 5.33 10.52
CA ARG A 442 14.31 6.79 10.75
C ARG A 442 14.97 7.11 12.09
N ASN A 443 14.52 6.46 13.16
CA ASN A 443 14.88 6.81 14.54
C ASN A 443 15.85 5.79 15.17
N GLN A 444 16.62 6.20 16.17
CA GLN A 444 17.50 5.29 16.93
C GLN A 444 16.73 4.19 17.68
N GLU A 445 15.46 4.42 18.01
CA GLU A 445 14.59 3.42 18.66
C GLU A 445 14.19 2.31 17.70
N GLU A 446 13.86 2.64 16.44
CA GLU A 446 13.62 1.66 15.38
C GLU A 446 14.88 0.81 15.09
N LEU A 447 16.07 1.41 15.22
CA LEU A 447 17.35 0.70 15.10
C LEU A 447 17.57 -0.31 16.26
N LYS A 448 17.24 0.08 17.50
CA LYS A 448 17.33 -0.84 18.66
C LYS A 448 16.40 -2.04 18.51
N ILE A 449 15.16 -1.80 18.10
CA ILE A 449 14.15 -2.84 17.85
C ILE A 449 14.64 -3.88 16.82
N LEU A 450 15.37 -3.43 15.79
CA LEU A 450 16.00 -4.34 14.82
C LEU A 450 17.15 -5.14 15.44
N HIS A 451 17.98 -4.53 16.28
CA HIS A 451 19.07 -5.23 17.00
C HIS A 451 18.57 -6.18 18.10
N GLU A 452 17.38 -5.96 18.67
CA GLU A 452 16.75 -6.84 19.66
C GLU A 452 16.04 -8.04 19.01
N ASN A 453 15.79 -8.01 17.69
CA ASN A 453 15.06 -9.03 16.92
C ASN A 453 15.84 -9.57 15.70
N SER A 454 17.19 -9.47 15.71
CA SER A 454 18.11 -10.02 14.69
C SER A 454 18.98 -11.14 15.24
#